data_AF-A0AAU0UUX4-F1
#
_entry.id   AF-A0AAU0UUX4-F1
#
_cell.length_a   1.000
_cell.length_b   1.000
_cell.length_c   1.000
_cell.angle_alpha   90.00
_cell.angle_beta   90.00
_cell.angle_gamma   90.00
#
_symmetry.space_group_name_H-M   'P 1'
#
loop_
_entity.id
_entity.type
_entity.pdbx_description
1 polymer ?
#
loop_
_entity_poly.entity_id
_entity_poly.type
_entity_poly.pdbx_seq_one_letter_code
_entity_poly.pdbx_strand_id
1 'polypeptide(L)'
;MSLAILVILIILIATIYGGIILIVKNKRAKLLLAAAFTIFLAIAASYITIQSTNSYLRTYIDSFVNPKEYHETWGDNKHPDLPLPPGTAFNYRSSYEAVGYFTRLSPEEIIDFYKGLGADRFSESGVIGDDNRPQIDLVYKGFRYTMEVGPSRKLGTYFKVTSDKLHGTTNLIEKEESVSAKQQMVRIADLVLNEGKIDSALVSKDRIEGSASINTAAVQISFEEIKTLLNKIQKIRVRKLTSEEEKEFLIDNGRLSEVHISVELYAEGEKRGKTGSLFKVWEDGTVLVSDVTTMYSDKRTISYLTAEQYPELFKWLDERLKG
;
A
#
# COMPACT_ATOMS: atom_id res chain seq x y z
N MET A 1 -16.80 0.02 4.47
CA MET A 1 -17.95 -0.51 5.24
C MET A 1 -18.53 -1.68 4.47
N SER A 2 -18.72 -2.86 5.10
CA SER A 2 -19.27 -4.02 4.40
C SER A 2 -20.76 -3.81 4.09
N LEU A 3 -21.24 -4.42 3.00
CA LEU A 3 -22.66 -4.37 2.61
C LEU A 3 -23.59 -4.80 3.76
N ALA A 4 -23.15 -5.79 4.56
CA ALA A 4 -23.88 -6.27 5.73
C ALA A 4 -24.12 -5.17 6.78
N ILE A 5 -23.12 -4.35 7.08
CA ILE A 5 -23.25 -3.25 8.07
C ILE A 5 -24.28 -2.22 7.58
N LEU A 6 -24.28 -1.91 6.27
CA LEU A 6 -25.24 -0.98 5.68
C LEU A 6 -26.67 -1.50 5.82
N VAL A 7 -26.90 -2.78 5.53
CA VAL A 7 -28.22 -3.41 5.64
C VAL A 7 -28.73 -3.39 7.07
N ILE A 8 -27.87 -3.71 8.04
CA ILE A 8 -28.21 -3.65 9.48
C ILE A 8 -28.62 -2.24 9.88
N LEU A 9 -27.88 -1.22 9.42
CA LEU A 9 -28.19 0.18 9.72
C LEU A 9 -29.56 0.60 9.16
N ILE A 10 -29.89 0.19 7.93
CA ILE A 10 -31.17 0.48 7.28
C ILE A 10 -32.32 -0.16 8.06
N ILE A 11 -32.18 -1.43 8.46
CA ILE A 11 -33.20 -2.13 9.25
C ILE A 11 -33.41 -1.42 10.60
N LEU A 12 -32.33 -1.03 11.27
CA LEU A 12 -32.39 -0.32 12.56
C LEU A 12 -33.14 1.02 12.42
N ILE A 13 -32.80 1.81 11.40
CA ILE A 13 -33.45 3.09 11.09
C ILE A 13 -34.95 2.89 10.83
N ALA A 14 -35.32 1.90 10.01
CA ALA A 14 -36.72 1.58 9.72
C ALA A 14 -37.48 1.17 10.97
N THR A 15 -36.85 0.38 11.85
CA THR A 15 -37.46 -0.07 13.11
C THR A 15 -37.72 1.10 14.07
N ILE A 16 -36.74 2.00 14.24
CA ILE A 16 -36.89 3.21 15.06
C ILE A 16 -38.02 4.09 14.52
N TYR A 17 -38.06 4.29 13.21
CA TYR A 17 -39.09 5.10 12.56
C TYR A 17 -40.50 4.50 12.75
N GLY A 18 -40.64 3.18 12.53
CA GLY A 18 -41.89 2.46 12.79
C GLY A 18 -42.35 2.56 14.24
N GLY A 19 -41.42 2.45 15.19
CA GLY A 19 -41.69 2.63 16.63
C GLY A 19 -42.22 4.03 16.97
N ILE A 20 -41.59 5.09 16.47
CA ILE A 20 -42.04 6.48 16.66
C ILE A 20 -43.46 6.66 16.12
N ILE A 21 -43.75 6.08 14.96
CA ILE A 21 -45.08 6.13 14.34
C ILE A 21 -46.13 5.43 15.20
N LEU A 22 -45.81 4.29 15.81
CA LEU A 22 -46.76 3.51 16.62
C LEU A 22 -47.03 4.15 17.99
N ILE A 23 -46.02 4.74 18.63
CA ILE A 23 -46.11 5.26 20.00
C ILE A 23 -46.86 6.61 20.04
N VAL A 24 -46.66 7.48 19.04
CA VAL A 24 -47.18 8.84 19.08
C VAL A 24 -48.63 8.90 18.58
N LYS A 25 -49.58 8.98 19.52
CA LYS A 25 -51.03 9.04 19.22
C LYS A 25 -51.49 10.37 18.60
N ASN A 26 -50.81 11.48 18.94
CA ASN A 26 -51.17 12.80 18.42
C ASN A 26 -50.69 12.95 16.95
N LYS A 27 -51.65 13.08 16.02
CA LYS A 27 -51.38 13.21 14.57
C LYS A 27 -50.40 14.34 14.24
N ARG A 28 -50.49 15.50 14.90
CA ARG A 28 -49.59 16.65 14.63
C ARG A 28 -48.16 16.37 15.11
N ALA A 29 -48.02 15.83 16.32
CA ALA A 29 -46.71 15.46 16.87
C ALA A 29 -46.03 14.36 16.03
N LYS A 30 -46.81 13.39 15.56
CA LYS A 30 -46.34 12.32 14.67
C LYS A 30 -45.78 12.86 13.35
N LEU A 31 -46.48 13.82 12.73
CA LEU A 31 -46.05 14.45 11.48
C LEU A 31 -44.79 15.30 11.66
N LEU A 32 -44.70 16.05 12.77
CA LEU A 32 -43.48 16.81 13.12
C LEU A 32 -42.28 15.90 13.38
N LEU A 33 -42.46 14.81 14.13
CA LEU A 33 -41.38 13.85 14.38
C LEU A 33 -40.94 13.13 13.10
N ALA A 34 -41.89 12.75 12.25
CA ALA A 34 -41.59 12.16 10.95
C ALA A 34 -40.78 13.12 10.06
N ALA A 35 -41.17 14.39 10.00
CA ALA A 35 -40.45 15.43 9.27
C ALA A 35 -39.04 15.65 9.84
N ALA A 36 -38.90 15.79 11.15
CA ALA A 36 -37.60 15.97 11.83
C ALA A 36 -36.67 14.78 11.58
N PHE A 37 -37.18 13.56 11.68
CA PHE A 37 -36.41 12.35 11.40
C PHE A 37 -35.99 12.24 9.93
N THR A 38 -36.89 12.61 9.00
CA THR A 38 -36.57 12.63 7.56
C THR A 38 -35.47 13.64 7.26
N ILE A 39 -35.52 14.83 7.86
CA ILE A 39 -34.47 15.85 7.74
C ILE A 39 -33.14 15.31 8.31
N PHE A 40 -33.18 14.67 9.48
CA PHE A 40 -32.01 14.04 10.07
C PHE A 40 -31.38 12.99 9.15
N LEU A 41 -32.19 12.11 8.56
CA LEU A 41 -31.72 11.12 7.58
C LEU A 41 -31.14 11.78 6.32
N ALA A 42 -31.77 12.83 5.81
CA ALA A 42 -31.25 13.57 4.66
C ALA A 42 -29.89 14.21 4.96
N ILE A 43 -29.70 14.77 6.16
CA ILE A 43 -28.43 15.32 6.63
C ILE A 43 -27.38 14.21 6.74
N ALA A 44 -27.71 13.08 7.37
CA ALA A 44 -26.80 11.95 7.52
C ALA A 44 -26.38 11.34 6.17
N ALA A 45 -27.34 11.15 5.25
CA ALA A 45 -27.07 10.64 3.91
C ALA A 45 -26.21 11.63 3.09
N SER A 46 -26.51 12.94 3.19
CA SER A 46 -25.71 13.98 2.56
C SER A 46 -24.28 13.98 3.11
N TYR A 47 -24.12 13.86 4.43
CA TYR A 47 -22.81 13.75 5.08
C TYR A 47 -22.00 12.56 4.55
N ILE A 48 -22.61 11.37 4.46
CA ILE A 48 -21.95 10.16 3.90
C ILE A 48 -21.58 10.34 2.43
N THR A 49 -22.47 10.96 1.64
CA THR A 49 -22.23 11.22 0.21
C THR A 49 -21.08 12.19 0.02
N ILE A 50 -21.05 13.27 0.81
CA ILE A 50 -19.98 14.26 0.78
C ILE A 50 -18.64 13.64 1.22
N GLN A 51 -18.64 12.87 2.32
CA GLN A 51 -17.48 12.13 2.84
C GLN A 51 -16.89 11.16 1.80
N SER A 52 -17.72 10.52 0.98
CA SER A 52 -17.29 9.56 -0.03
C SER A 52 -16.84 10.19 -1.35
N THR A 53 -17.39 11.35 -1.71
CA THR A 53 -17.11 12.02 -3.00
C THR A 53 -16.04 13.11 -2.91
N ASN A 54 -15.82 13.69 -1.74
CA ASN A 54 -14.90 14.80 -1.55
C ASN A 54 -13.87 14.46 -0.46
N SER A 55 -12.75 13.88 -0.89
CA SER A 55 -11.65 13.49 0.00
C SER A 55 -11.13 14.66 0.83
N TYR A 56 -11.08 15.86 0.27
CA TYR A 56 -10.65 17.07 0.96
C TYR A 56 -11.56 17.39 2.16
N LEU A 57 -12.87 17.43 1.95
CA LEU A 57 -13.83 17.75 3.01
C LEU A 57 -13.89 16.65 4.07
N ARG A 58 -13.75 15.38 3.66
CA ARG A 58 -13.56 14.27 4.61
C ARG A 58 -12.39 14.54 5.54
N THR A 59 -11.19 14.76 5.00
CA THR A 59 -9.99 14.91 5.83
C THR A 59 -10.09 16.16 6.72
N TYR A 60 -10.75 17.23 6.24
CA TYR A 60 -11.06 18.39 7.06
C TYR A 60 -11.98 18.07 8.24
N ILE A 61 -13.05 17.30 8.04
CA ILE A 61 -13.96 16.88 9.12
C ILE A 61 -13.26 15.91 10.09
N ASP A 62 -12.50 14.97 9.55
CA ASP A 62 -11.75 13.99 10.34
C ASP A 62 -10.74 14.68 11.27
N SER A 63 -10.24 15.87 10.90
CA SER A 63 -9.37 16.71 11.74
C SER A 63 -10.03 17.15 13.06
N PHE A 64 -11.36 17.09 13.15
CA PHE A 64 -12.13 17.34 14.38
C PHE A 64 -12.61 16.05 15.05
N VAL A 65 -13.12 15.12 14.25
CA VAL A 65 -13.87 13.96 14.77
C VAL A 65 -12.96 12.77 15.08
N ASN A 66 -11.85 12.63 14.34
CA ASN A 66 -10.93 11.51 14.45
C ASN A 66 -9.46 11.97 14.27
N PRO A 67 -8.98 12.90 15.10
CA PRO A 67 -7.60 13.35 15.01
C PRO A 67 -6.64 12.22 15.37
N LYS A 68 -5.47 12.23 14.71
CA LYS A 68 -4.33 11.36 14.95
C LYS A 68 -3.34 12.11 15.81
N GLU A 69 -3.00 11.50 16.95
CA GLU A 69 -2.04 12.06 17.90
C GLU A 69 -0.60 11.71 17.54
N TYR A 70 -0.38 10.62 16.79
CA TYR A 70 0.95 10.10 16.48
C TYR A 70 1.06 9.65 15.02
N HIS A 71 2.28 9.71 14.50
CA HIS A 71 2.63 9.22 13.19
C HIS A 71 2.44 7.70 13.12
N GLU A 72 1.72 7.23 12.11
CA GLU A 72 1.35 5.82 11.96
C GLU A 72 2.32 5.14 10.99
N THR A 73 3.42 4.57 11.48
CA THR A 73 4.25 3.66 10.68
C THR A 73 3.59 2.27 10.62
N TRP A 74 3.84 1.52 9.55
CA TRP A 74 3.39 0.12 9.45
C TRP A 74 4.59 -0.82 9.58
N GLY A 75 4.45 -1.86 10.41
CA GLY A 75 5.47 -2.90 10.63
C GLY A 75 5.74 -3.19 12.11
N ASP A 76 6.29 -4.38 12.40
CA ASP A 76 6.69 -4.80 13.77
C ASP A 76 7.85 -3.97 14.34
N ASN A 77 8.53 -3.21 13.49
CA ASN A 77 9.50 -2.21 13.91
C ASN A 77 8.74 -1.03 14.51
N LYS A 78 8.48 -1.09 15.82
CA LYS A 78 7.94 0.02 16.61
C LYS A 78 8.85 1.24 16.49
N HIS A 79 8.60 2.08 15.49
CA HIS A 79 9.12 3.44 15.51
C HIS A 79 8.57 4.12 16.76
N PRO A 80 9.35 5.00 17.41
CA PRO A 80 8.80 5.83 18.47
C PRO A 80 7.63 6.62 17.89
N ASP A 81 6.57 6.71 18.68
CA ASP A 81 5.37 7.46 18.33
C ASP A 81 5.75 8.95 18.17
N LEU A 82 6.06 9.38 16.94
CA LEU A 82 6.31 10.79 16.64
C LEU A 82 4.98 11.52 16.80
N PRO A 83 4.83 12.41 17.79
CA PRO A 83 3.58 13.13 17.98
C PRO A 83 3.28 14.03 16.77
N LEU A 84 2.01 14.10 16.41
CA LEU A 84 1.50 14.96 15.35
C LEU A 84 0.91 16.24 15.94
N PRO A 85 0.87 17.34 15.19
CA PRO A 85 0.20 18.55 15.64
C PRO A 85 -1.27 18.30 16.01
N PRO A 86 -1.85 19.04 16.97
CA PRO A 86 -3.25 18.88 17.36
C PRO A 86 -4.21 19.03 16.18
N GLY A 87 -5.27 18.22 16.15
CA GLY A 87 -6.24 18.25 15.07
C GLY A 87 -5.67 17.79 13.72
N THR A 88 -4.65 16.93 13.73
CA THR A 88 -4.15 16.31 12.51
C THR A 88 -5.01 15.12 12.12
N ALA A 89 -5.40 14.98 10.87
CA ALA A 89 -6.08 13.80 10.33
C ALA A 89 -5.19 13.04 9.35
N PHE A 90 -5.34 11.72 9.33
CA PHE A 90 -4.77 10.87 8.29
C PHE A 90 -5.38 11.22 6.94
N ASN A 91 -4.55 11.42 5.92
CA ASN A 91 -5.02 11.70 4.56
C ASN A 91 -4.78 10.52 3.61
N TYR A 92 -3.50 10.14 3.45
CA TYR A 92 -3.11 9.03 2.58
C TYR A 92 -1.77 8.44 3.05
N ARG A 93 -1.41 7.29 2.50
CA ARG A 93 -0.11 6.62 2.72
C ARG A 93 0.56 6.38 1.38
N SER A 94 1.84 6.72 1.25
CA SER A 94 2.62 6.50 0.03
C SER A 94 3.66 5.38 0.16
N SER A 95 4.14 5.09 1.37
CA SER A 95 5.00 3.93 1.67
C SER A 95 4.81 3.46 3.11
N TYR A 96 5.62 2.51 3.57
CA TYR A 96 5.66 2.07 4.97
C TYR A 96 6.07 3.21 5.91
N GLU A 97 7.09 3.94 5.49
CA GLU A 97 7.69 5.04 6.23
C GLU A 97 6.99 6.38 6.00
N ALA A 98 6.28 6.52 4.86
CA ALA A 98 5.76 7.79 4.38
C ALA A 98 4.22 7.90 4.45
N VAL A 99 3.74 8.79 5.30
CA VAL A 99 2.31 9.05 5.52
C VAL A 99 1.99 10.53 5.33
N GLY A 100 0.94 10.79 4.55
CA GLY A 100 0.37 12.11 4.34
C GLY A 100 -0.73 12.43 5.35
N TYR A 101 -0.66 13.62 5.91
CA TYR A 101 -1.58 14.16 6.90
C TYR A 101 -2.16 15.50 6.45
N PHE A 102 -3.27 15.85 7.09
CA PHE A 102 -3.88 17.17 7.00
C PHE A 102 -4.02 17.75 8.39
N THR A 103 -3.72 19.02 8.57
CA THR A 103 -4.08 19.77 9.78
C THR A 103 -4.64 21.14 9.40
N ARG A 104 -5.40 21.73 10.31
CA ARG A 104 -5.93 23.10 10.15
C ARG A 104 -4.90 24.17 10.49
N LEU A 105 -3.78 23.78 11.11
CA LEU A 105 -2.67 24.67 11.42
C LEU A 105 -1.99 25.18 10.15
N SER A 106 -1.41 26.37 10.21
CA SER A 106 -0.57 26.91 9.15
C SER A 106 0.77 26.12 9.05
N PRO A 107 1.49 26.22 7.93
CA PRO A 107 2.83 25.62 7.81
C PRO A 107 3.76 26.05 8.95
N GLU A 108 3.72 27.33 9.34
CA GLU A 108 4.54 27.91 10.41
C GLU A 108 4.20 27.31 11.76
N GLU A 109 2.91 27.14 12.08
CA GLU A 109 2.46 26.51 13.33
C GLU A 109 2.91 25.04 13.43
N ILE A 110 2.98 24.32 12.30
CA ILE A 110 3.51 22.95 12.26
C ILE A 110 5.02 22.95 12.52
N ILE A 111 5.76 23.86 11.89
CA ILE A 111 7.20 24.01 12.10
C ILE A 111 7.47 24.31 13.58
N ASP A 112 6.73 25.25 14.16
CA ASP A 112 6.87 25.64 15.57
C ASP A 112 6.51 24.50 16.53
N PHE A 113 5.47 23.71 16.21
CA PHE A 113 5.12 22.50 16.95
C PHE A 113 6.31 21.52 17.05
N TYR A 114 6.98 21.23 15.93
CA TYR A 114 8.12 20.31 15.93
C TYR A 114 9.40 20.91 16.52
N LYS A 115 9.61 22.24 16.41
CA LYS A 115 10.68 22.94 17.15
C LYS A 115 10.48 22.82 18.66
N GLY A 116 9.23 22.87 19.13
CA GLY A 116 8.87 22.72 20.54
C GLY A 116 8.95 21.30 21.10
N LEU A 117 9.13 20.27 20.26
CA LEU A 117 9.07 18.86 20.66
C LEU A 117 10.27 18.38 21.51
N GLY A 118 11.35 19.15 21.55
CA GLY A 118 12.62 18.73 22.15
C GLY A 118 13.33 17.63 21.34
N ALA A 119 13.23 17.69 20.01
CA ALA A 119 13.94 16.77 19.12
C ALA A 119 15.46 16.85 19.30
N ASP A 120 16.16 15.71 19.19
CA ASP A 120 17.63 15.62 19.33
C ASP A 120 18.35 16.49 18.29
N ARG A 121 17.75 16.58 17.09
CA ARG A 121 18.16 17.49 16.03
C ARG A 121 16.91 17.99 15.30
N PHE A 122 16.97 19.25 14.91
CA PHE A 122 15.98 19.87 14.05
C PHE A 122 16.72 20.71 13.02
N SER A 123 16.44 20.49 11.74
CA SER A 123 16.97 21.26 10.63
C SER A 123 15.83 21.62 9.70
N GLU A 124 15.70 22.90 9.42
CA GLU A 124 14.83 23.40 8.36
C GLU A 124 15.70 23.54 7.11
N SER A 125 15.57 22.60 6.18
CA SER A 125 16.14 22.83 4.85
C SER A 125 15.22 23.79 4.12
N GLY A 126 15.82 24.75 3.40
CA GLY A 126 15.08 25.60 2.48
C GLY A 126 14.31 24.78 1.44
N VAL A 127 13.56 25.45 0.60
CA VAL A 127 12.76 24.85 -0.47
C VAL A 127 13.52 23.74 -1.23
N ILE A 128 13.02 22.50 -1.19
CA ILE A 128 13.53 21.37 -1.97
C ILE A 128 12.39 20.84 -2.85
N GLY A 129 12.60 20.87 -4.17
CA GLY A 129 11.66 20.37 -5.18
C GLY A 129 10.87 21.45 -5.93
N ASP A 130 10.21 21.05 -7.02
CA ASP A 130 9.48 21.94 -7.94
C ASP A 130 8.27 22.64 -7.31
N ASP A 131 7.79 22.13 -6.16
CA ASP A 131 6.55 22.55 -5.50
C ASP A 131 6.72 23.67 -4.47
N ASN A 132 7.94 24.18 -4.27
CA ASN A 132 8.25 25.28 -3.35
C ASN A 132 7.82 25.03 -1.88
N ARG A 133 7.86 23.77 -1.41
CA ARG A 133 7.44 23.38 -0.06
C ARG A 133 8.63 23.33 0.89
N PRO A 134 8.56 23.90 2.11
CA PRO A 134 9.57 23.70 3.12
C PRO A 134 9.70 22.23 3.50
N GLN A 135 10.94 21.79 3.66
CA GLN A 135 11.27 20.46 4.16
C GLN A 135 11.90 20.57 5.55
N ILE A 136 11.38 19.80 6.49
CA ILE A 136 11.85 19.73 7.87
C ILE A 136 12.50 18.36 8.08
N ASP A 137 13.75 18.36 8.49
CA ASP A 137 14.46 17.16 8.93
C ASP A 137 14.59 17.20 10.45
N LEU A 138 14.10 16.18 11.15
CA LEU A 138 14.27 16.05 12.60
C LEU A 138 14.75 14.68 13.01
N VAL A 139 15.47 14.61 14.12
CA VAL A 139 15.83 13.36 14.79
C VAL A 139 15.09 13.30 16.11
N TYR A 140 14.22 12.31 16.26
CA TYR A 140 13.41 12.12 17.46
C TYR A 140 13.55 10.69 17.97
N LYS A 141 14.01 10.54 19.22
CA LYS A 141 14.20 9.24 19.87
C LYS A 141 15.05 8.27 19.02
N GLY A 142 16.09 8.80 18.37
CA GLY A 142 17.02 8.00 17.55
C GLY A 142 16.55 7.67 16.13
N PHE A 143 15.40 8.18 15.67
CA PHE A 143 14.91 8.02 14.31
C PHE A 143 14.95 9.35 13.56
N ARG A 144 15.31 9.32 12.27
CA ARG A 144 15.24 10.49 11.41
C ARG A 144 13.83 10.56 10.80
N TYR A 145 13.24 11.74 10.82
CA TYR A 145 12.00 12.03 10.13
C TYR A 145 12.24 13.19 9.17
N THR A 146 11.70 13.06 7.97
CA THR A 146 11.71 14.07 6.93
C THR A 146 10.26 14.46 6.66
N MET A 147 9.95 15.76 6.70
CA MET A 147 8.60 16.26 6.53
C MET A 147 8.52 17.30 5.42
N GLU A 148 7.65 17.07 4.45
CA GLU A 148 7.32 18.05 3.42
C GLU A 148 6.03 18.77 3.83
N VAL A 149 6.09 20.08 4.08
CA VAL A 149 4.94 20.86 4.58
C VAL A 149 4.48 21.83 3.50
N GLY A 150 3.20 21.85 3.14
CA GLY A 150 2.69 22.74 2.11
C GLY A 150 1.24 23.19 2.33
N PRO A 151 0.91 24.45 1.98
CA PRO A 151 -0.43 24.97 2.17
C PRO A 151 -1.45 24.14 1.36
N SER A 152 -2.61 23.95 1.96
CA SER A 152 -3.75 23.38 1.25
C SER A 152 -4.50 24.45 0.47
N ARG A 153 -5.03 24.12 -0.72
CA ARG A 153 -5.66 25.09 -1.64
C ARG A 153 -6.87 25.85 -1.07
N LYS A 154 -7.46 25.42 0.05
CA LYS A 154 -8.70 26.02 0.56
C LYS A 154 -8.64 26.39 2.04
N LEU A 155 -8.19 25.49 2.94
CA LEU A 155 -8.07 25.73 4.39
C LEU A 155 -7.08 24.73 5.00
N GLY A 156 -6.07 25.18 5.75
CA GLY A 156 -5.10 24.33 6.46
C GLY A 156 -3.89 23.92 5.63
N THR A 157 -3.23 22.86 6.07
CA THR A 157 -1.91 22.44 5.57
C THR A 157 -1.87 20.94 5.37
N TYR A 158 -1.33 20.53 4.23
CA TYR A 158 -0.96 19.14 3.99
C TYR A 158 0.50 18.96 4.29
N PHE A 159 0.84 17.93 5.03
CA PHE A 159 2.23 17.56 5.23
C PHE A 159 2.42 16.06 5.16
N LYS A 160 3.56 15.65 4.63
CA LYS A 160 3.95 14.24 4.50
C LYS A 160 5.10 14.00 5.45
N VAL A 161 5.00 12.98 6.29
CA VAL A 161 6.07 12.55 7.21
C VAL A 161 6.64 11.25 6.67
N THR A 162 7.95 11.22 6.47
CA THR A 162 8.74 10.05 6.08
C THR A 162 9.70 9.71 7.21
N SER A 163 9.78 8.44 7.63
CA SER A 163 10.64 7.99 8.73
C SER A 163 11.78 7.08 8.26
N ASP A 164 13.02 7.50 8.45
CA ASP A 164 14.19 6.69 8.10
C ASP A 164 14.89 6.20 9.38
N LYS A 165 15.12 4.88 9.48
CA LYS A 165 15.99 4.34 10.54
C LYS A 165 17.40 4.85 10.27
N LEU A 166 17.97 5.64 11.16
CA LEU A 166 19.38 6.07 11.08
C LEU A 166 20.25 4.81 11.06
N HIS A 167 20.78 4.46 9.88
CA HIS A 167 21.64 3.28 9.67
C HIS A 167 23.05 3.44 10.32
N GLY A 168 23.20 4.33 11.32
CA GLY A 168 24.49 4.80 11.82
C GLY A 168 24.82 4.54 13.28
N THR A 169 23.87 4.16 14.15
CA THR A 169 24.15 4.03 15.60
C THR A 169 23.79 2.68 16.22
N THR A 170 23.23 1.74 15.45
CA THR A 170 22.91 0.37 15.92
C THR A 170 23.84 -0.70 15.34
N ASN A 171 24.87 -0.30 14.60
CA ASN A 171 25.66 -1.20 13.74
C ASN A 171 26.92 -1.82 14.38
N LEU A 172 27.07 -1.80 15.71
CA LEU A 172 28.20 -2.46 16.38
C LEU A 172 27.81 -3.59 17.34
N ILE A 173 26.52 -3.84 17.58
CA ILE A 173 26.10 -4.94 18.48
C ILE A 173 25.17 -5.94 17.76
N GLU A 174 24.36 -5.53 16.79
CA GLU A 174 23.48 -6.47 16.06
C GLU A 174 24.08 -7.02 14.75
N LYS A 175 25.26 -6.55 14.33
CA LYS A 175 25.89 -6.99 13.07
C LYS A 175 26.68 -8.31 13.19
N GLU A 176 26.79 -8.88 14.39
CA GLU A 176 27.40 -10.21 14.58
C GLU A 176 26.37 -11.35 14.75
N GLU A 177 25.07 -11.09 14.89
CA GLU A 177 24.06 -12.16 14.97
C GLU A 177 23.27 -12.41 13.67
N SER A 178 23.40 -11.57 12.63
CA SER A 178 22.79 -11.84 11.31
C SER A 178 23.67 -12.68 10.37
N VAL A 179 24.89 -13.03 10.78
CA VAL A 179 25.73 -14.00 10.08
C VAL A 179 25.33 -15.41 10.52
N SER A 180 24.37 -15.99 9.80
CA SER A 180 24.02 -17.43 9.71
C SER A 180 22.52 -17.76 9.83
N ALA A 181 21.62 -16.90 9.33
CA ALA A 181 20.37 -17.44 8.80
C ALA A 181 20.71 -18.23 7.53
N LYS A 182 20.85 -19.55 7.64
CA LYS A 182 21.02 -20.45 6.48
C LYS A 182 19.98 -20.07 5.43
N GLN A 183 20.43 -19.63 4.25
CA GLN A 183 19.56 -19.31 3.12
C GLN A 183 18.65 -20.51 2.83
N GLN A 184 17.37 -20.38 3.18
CA GLN A 184 16.41 -21.45 2.98
C GLN A 184 16.03 -21.47 1.50
N MET A 185 16.49 -22.50 0.80
CA MET A 185 16.07 -22.75 -0.59
C MET A 185 14.69 -23.43 -0.58
N VAL A 186 13.78 -22.92 -1.41
CA VAL A 186 12.41 -23.46 -1.59
C VAL A 186 12.21 -23.77 -3.07
N ARG A 187 11.39 -24.78 -3.41
CA ARG A 187 11.06 -25.04 -4.82
C ARG A 187 9.96 -24.10 -5.27
N ILE A 188 10.01 -23.62 -6.50
CA ILE A 188 8.96 -22.76 -7.07
C ILE A 188 7.57 -23.41 -6.98
N ALA A 189 7.45 -24.72 -7.22
CA ALA A 189 6.17 -25.43 -7.09
C ALA A 189 5.51 -25.24 -5.72
N ASP A 190 6.30 -25.21 -4.64
CA ASP A 190 5.78 -25.05 -3.28
C ASP A 190 5.27 -23.60 -3.02
N LEU A 191 5.51 -22.67 -3.96
CA LEU A 191 5.12 -21.26 -3.90
C LEU A 191 3.94 -20.91 -4.82
N VAL A 192 3.58 -21.83 -5.72
CA VAL A 192 2.44 -21.65 -6.62
C VAL A 192 1.15 -21.94 -5.85
N LEU A 193 0.51 -20.87 -5.37
CA LEU A 193 -0.74 -20.99 -4.63
C LEU A 193 -1.85 -21.51 -5.55
N ASN A 194 -2.65 -22.45 -5.04
CA ASN A 194 -3.78 -23.02 -5.75
C ASN A 194 -3.44 -23.67 -7.11
N GLU A 195 -2.28 -24.32 -7.26
CA GLU A 195 -1.84 -24.97 -8.52
C GLU A 195 -2.96 -25.79 -9.21
N GLY A 196 -3.76 -26.53 -8.45
CA GLY A 196 -4.89 -27.33 -8.97
C GLY A 196 -6.14 -26.54 -9.40
N LYS A 197 -6.14 -25.20 -9.26
CA LYS A 197 -7.24 -24.30 -9.65
C LYS A 197 -6.82 -23.27 -10.71
N ILE A 198 -5.57 -23.31 -11.17
CA ILE A 198 -5.07 -22.39 -12.19
C ILE A 198 -5.68 -22.77 -13.54
N ASP A 199 -6.45 -21.86 -14.13
CA ASP A 199 -7.18 -22.10 -15.38
C ASP A 199 -6.67 -21.22 -16.55
N SER A 200 -5.96 -20.15 -16.23
CA SER A 200 -5.50 -19.17 -17.20
C SER A 200 -4.18 -18.53 -16.77
N ALA A 201 -3.38 -18.14 -17.76
CA ALA A 201 -2.13 -17.43 -17.55
C ALA A 201 -1.94 -16.36 -18.62
N LEU A 202 -1.47 -15.19 -18.19
CA LEU A 202 -1.05 -14.11 -19.07
C LEU A 202 0.48 -14.07 -19.10
N VAL A 203 1.05 -14.18 -20.29
CA VAL A 203 2.48 -14.01 -20.52
C VAL A 203 2.67 -12.68 -21.22
N SER A 204 3.54 -11.82 -20.69
CA SER A 204 3.86 -10.53 -21.30
C SER A 204 5.36 -10.24 -21.31
N LYS A 205 5.81 -9.50 -22.32
CA LYS A 205 7.18 -8.99 -22.39
C LYS A 205 7.23 -7.53 -22.01
N ASP A 206 7.84 -7.25 -20.87
CA ASP A 206 7.79 -5.96 -20.20
C ASP A 206 9.20 -5.38 -20.03
N ARG A 207 9.24 -4.05 -20.00
CA ARG A 207 10.40 -3.25 -19.58
C ARG A 207 9.88 -1.99 -18.89
N ILE A 208 10.52 -1.55 -17.82
CA ILE A 208 10.19 -0.28 -17.18
C ILE A 208 11.10 0.82 -17.73
N GLU A 209 10.52 1.91 -18.22
CA GLU A 209 11.24 3.10 -18.66
C GLU A 209 10.69 4.33 -17.92
N GLY A 210 11.48 4.89 -17.00
CA GLY A 210 11.02 5.91 -16.07
C GLY A 210 9.93 5.38 -15.14
N SER A 211 8.76 6.05 -15.15
CA SER A 211 7.58 5.61 -14.37
C SER A 211 6.58 4.78 -15.19
N ALA A 212 6.87 4.50 -16.47
CA ALA A 212 5.97 3.78 -17.36
C ALA A 212 6.41 2.32 -17.54
N SER A 213 5.45 1.40 -17.45
CA SER A 213 5.63 0.01 -17.89
C SER A 213 5.35 -0.06 -19.39
N ILE A 214 6.36 -0.42 -20.17
CA ILE A 214 6.24 -0.63 -21.61
C ILE A 214 5.98 -2.12 -21.83
N ASN A 215 4.73 -2.46 -22.13
CA ASN A 215 4.35 -3.80 -22.56
C ASN A 215 4.54 -3.90 -24.07
N THR A 216 5.40 -4.82 -24.51
CA THR A 216 5.74 -4.97 -25.95
C THR A 216 4.95 -6.07 -26.63
N ALA A 217 4.50 -7.07 -25.87
CA ALA A 217 3.66 -8.16 -26.33
C ALA A 217 2.97 -8.82 -25.14
N ALA A 218 1.74 -9.32 -25.33
CA ALA A 218 1.02 -10.09 -24.33
C ALA A 218 0.17 -11.18 -25.00
N VAL A 219 0.25 -12.41 -24.48
CA VAL A 219 -0.50 -13.56 -24.98
C VAL A 219 -1.11 -14.33 -23.82
N GLN A 220 -2.35 -14.78 -23.99
CA GLN A 220 -2.96 -15.73 -23.07
C GLN A 220 -2.59 -17.14 -23.53
N ILE A 221 -1.94 -17.92 -22.67
CA ILE A 221 -1.53 -19.29 -23.01
C ILE A 221 -2.61 -20.30 -22.61
N SER A 222 -2.66 -21.42 -23.34
CA SER A 222 -3.63 -22.50 -23.15
C SER A 222 -3.36 -23.32 -21.89
N PHE A 223 -4.35 -24.10 -21.45
CA PHE A 223 -4.23 -24.98 -20.28
C PHE A 223 -3.07 -26.00 -20.38
N GLU A 224 -2.84 -26.57 -21.57
CA GLU A 224 -1.71 -27.50 -21.78
C GLU A 224 -0.35 -26.78 -21.74
N GLU A 225 -0.29 -25.52 -22.16
CA GLU A 225 0.91 -24.68 -22.01
C GLU A 225 1.15 -24.29 -20.56
N ILE A 226 0.10 -24.01 -19.78
CA ILE A 226 0.19 -23.78 -18.33
C ILE A 226 0.78 -25.02 -17.64
N LYS A 227 0.26 -26.23 -17.92
CA LYS A 227 0.84 -27.47 -17.40
C LYS A 227 2.31 -27.63 -17.79
N THR A 228 2.65 -27.30 -19.04
CA THR A 228 4.03 -27.38 -19.53
C THR A 228 4.94 -26.41 -18.77
N LEU A 229 4.47 -25.17 -18.53
CA LEU A 229 5.17 -24.17 -17.74
C LEU A 229 5.38 -24.64 -16.29
N LEU A 230 4.32 -25.07 -15.62
CA LEU A 230 4.37 -25.57 -14.24
C LEU A 230 5.37 -26.74 -14.14
N ASN A 231 5.36 -27.66 -15.10
CA ASN A 231 6.32 -28.75 -15.16
C ASN A 231 7.78 -28.31 -15.34
N LYS A 232 8.03 -27.22 -16.08
CA LYS A 232 9.38 -26.64 -16.25
C LYS A 232 9.87 -25.99 -14.97
N ILE A 233 9.01 -25.26 -14.27
CA ILE A 233 9.40 -24.50 -13.08
C ILE A 233 9.39 -25.31 -11.79
N GLN A 234 8.70 -26.46 -11.73
CA GLN A 234 8.49 -27.21 -10.48
C GLN A 234 9.79 -27.61 -9.75
N LYS A 235 10.88 -27.79 -10.51
CA LYS A 235 12.19 -28.22 -9.96
C LYS A 235 13.11 -27.05 -9.61
N ILE A 236 12.80 -25.84 -10.08
CA ILE A 236 13.63 -24.66 -9.86
C ILE A 236 13.65 -24.35 -8.37
N ARG A 237 14.86 -24.23 -7.81
CA ARG A 237 15.08 -23.82 -6.43
C ARG A 237 15.35 -22.32 -6.38
N VAL A 238 14.72 -21.67 -5.43
CA VAL A 238 14.80 -20.24 -5.22
C VAL A 238 15.17 -19.93 -3.78
N ARG A 239 15.95 -18.87 -3.58
CA ARG A 239 16.26 -18.32 -2.26
C ARG A 239 15.27 -17.21 -1.95
N LYS A 240 14.85 -17.13 -0.69
CA LYS A 240 14.08 -16.01 -0.20
C LYS A 240 14.97 -14.77 -0.12
N LEU A 241 14.50 -13.65 -0.66
CA LEU A 241 15.17 -12.35 -0.51
C LEU A 241 14.62 -11.62 0.72
N THR A 242 15.47 -10.86 1.41
CA THR A 242 15.00 -9.78 2.30
C THR A 242 14.45 -8.61 1.46
N SER A 243 13.74 -7.69 2.11
CA SER A 243 13.24 -6.48 1.43
C SER A 243 14.39 -5.63 0.86
N GLU A 244 15.52 -5.56 1.58
CA GLU A 244 16.72 -4.86 1.15
C GLU A 244 17.37 -5.56 -0.05
N GLU A 245 17.50 -6.89 -0.02
CA GLU A 245 18.05 -7.66 -1.15
C GLU A 245 17.15 -7.57 -2.39
N GLU A 246 15.82 -7.58 -2.22
CA GLU A 246 14.88 -7.36 -3.31
C GLU A 246 15.06 -5.97 -3.92
N LYS A 247 15.14 -4.93 -3.08
CA LYS A 247 15.36 -3.55 -3.52
C LYS A 247 16.69 -3.41 -4.27
N GLU A 248 17.77 -3.94 -3.71
CA GLU A 248 19.09 -3.91 -4.34
C GLU A 248 19.04 -4.61 -5.71
N PHE A 249 18.43 -5.80 -5.77
CA PHE A 249 18.32 -6.56 -7.00
C PHE A 249 17.44 -5.86 -8.06
N LEU A 250 16.24 -5.39 -7.70
CA LEU A 250 15.27 -4.86 -8.66
C LEU A 250 15.53 -3.41 -9.05
N ILE A 251 15.86 -2.57 -8.06
CA ILE A 251 15.92 -1.11 -8.20
C ILE A 251 17.36 -0.67 -8.36
N ASP A 252 18.22 -0.99 -7.39
CA ASP A 252 19.58 -0.42 -7.35
C ASP A 252 20.46 -0.99 -8.48
N ASN A 253 20.29 -2.26 -8.81
CA ASN A 253 20.95 -2.91 -9.95
C ASN A 253 20.22 -2.68 -11.29
N GLY A 254 19.11 -1.93 -11.32
CA GLY A 254 18.42 -1.56 -12.55
C GLY A 254 17.69 -2.70 -13.27
N ARG A 255 17.49 -3.87 -12.64
CA ARG A 255 16.86 -5.04 -13.27
C ARG A 255 15.45 -4.81 -13.79
N LEU A 256 14.69 -3.91 -13.18
CA LEU A 256 13.36 -3.53 -13.68
C LEU A 256 13.39 -2.83 -15.04
N SER A 257 14.50 -2.15 -15.35
CA SER A 257 14.72 -1.48 -16.63
C SER A 257 15.22 -2.42 -17.72
N GLU A 258 15.50 -3.67 -17.39
CA GLU A 258 15.84 -4.72 -18.35
C GLU A 258 14.59 -5.38 -18.91
N VAL A 259 14.73 -5.96 -20.11
CA VAL A 259 13.69 -6.76 -20.74
C VAL A 259 13.50 -8.03 -19.93
N HIS A 260 12.26 -8.27 -19.49
CA HIS A 260 11.87 -9.49 -18.81
C HIS A 260 10.52 -9.97 -19.33
N ILE A 261 10.26 -11.26 -19.14
CA ILE A 261 8.95 -11.84 -19.37
C ILE A 261 8.26 -12.00 -18.03
N SER A 262 7.09 -11.38 -17.92
CA SER A 262 6.18 -11.56 -16.80
C SER A 262 5.22 -12.70 -17.10
N VAL A 263 4.99 -13.58 -16.14
CA VAL A 263 3.92 -14.59 -16.21
C VAL A 263 3.01 -14.42 -15.00
N GLU A 264 1.75 -14.11 -15.26
CA GLU A 264 0.70 -14.00 -14.25
C GLU A 264 -0.22 -15.22 -14.35
N LEU A 265 -0.31 -16.01 -13.28
CA LEU A 265 -1.22 -17.15 -13.19
C LEU A 265 -2.51 -16.75 -12.47
N TYR A 266 -3.67 -17.15 -13.00
CA TYR A 266 -4.97 -16.86 -12.38
C TYR A 266 -5.75 -18.15 -12.08
N ALA A 267 -6.44 -18.14 -10.94
CA ALA A 267 -7.35 -19.22 -10.56
C ALA A 267 -8.75 -19.04 -11.16
N GLU A 268 -9.49 -20.14 -11.29
CA GLU A 268 -10.84 -20.16 -11.85
C GLU A 268 -11.77 -19.13 -11.19
N GLY A 269 -12.41 -18.30 -12.03
CA GLY A 269 -13.37 -17.28 -11.59
C GLY A 269 -12.74 -16.01 -10.99
N GLU A 270 -11.42 -15.93 -10.92
CA GLU A 270 -10.73 -14.75 -10.42
C GLU A 270 -10.50 -13.69 -11.51
N LYS A 271 -10.68 -12.42 -11.15
CA LYS A 271 -10.38 -11.30 -12.07
C LYS A 271 -8.88 -10.99 -12.01
N ARG A 272 -8.33 -10.57 -13.15
CA ARG A 272 -6.94 -10.07 -13.27
C ARG A 272 -6.60 -9.13 -12.10
N GLY A 273 -5.49 -9.41 -11.42
CA GLY A 273 -4.92 -8.58 -10.36
C GLY A 273 -5.35 -8.89 -8.92
N LYS A 274 -5.95 -10.05 -8.61
CA LYS A 274 -6.33 -10.39 -7.22
C LYS A 274 -5.82 -11.71 -6.64
N THR A 275 -5.41 -12.67 -7.45
CA THR A 275 -4.55 -13.78 -7.02
C THR A 275 -3.64 -14.17 -8.16
N GLY A 276 -2.45 -14.61 -7.80
CA GLY A 276 -1.51 -15.18 -8.76
C GLY A 276 -0.08 -15.16 -8.23
N SER A 277 0.66 -16.21 -8.58
CA SER A 277 2.12 -16.14 -8.60
C SER A 277 2.51 -15.34 -9.83
N LEU A 278 3.30 -14.28 -9.62
CA LEU A 278 3.94 -13.51 -10.67
C LEU A 278 5.36 -14.03 -10.83
N PHE A 279 5.70 -14.48 -12.04
CA PHE A 279 7.06 -14.83 -12.42
C PHE A 279 7.64 -13.69 -13.24
N LYS A 280 8.88 -13.31 -12.96
CA LYS A 280 9.69 -12.49 -13.86
C LYS A 280 10.88 -13.31 -14.30
N VAL A 281 11.06 -13.45 -15.60
CA VAL A 281 12.17 -14.19 -16.19
C VAL A 281 12.97 -13.24 -17.07
N TRP A 282 14.26 -13.08 -16.79
CA TRP A 282 15.17 -12.25 -17.58
C TRP A 282 15.86 -13.07 -18.67
N GLU A 283 16.44 -12.38 -19.67
CA GLU A 283 17.14 -13.01 -20.80
C GLU A 283 18.29 -13.93 -20.38
N ASP A 284 18.94 -13.61 -19.26
CA ASP A 284 20.02 -14.41 -18.65
C ASP A 284 19.51 -15.68 -17.94
N GLY A 285 18.19 -15.92 -17.91
CA GLY A 285 17.58 -17.06 -17.25
C GLY A 285 17.33 -16.88 -15.76
N THR A 286 17.57 -15.69 -15.21
CA THR A 286 17.21 -15.38 -13.83
C THR A 286 15.70 -15.40 -13.68
N VAL A 287 15.22 -16.04 -12.62
CA VAL A 287 13.80 -16.16 -12.28
C VAL A 287 13.55 -15.50 -10.92
N LEU A 288 12.63 -14.56 -10.90
CA LEU A 288 12.04 -14.02 -9.68
C LEU A 288 10.59 -14.47 -9.57
N VAL A 289 10.18 -14.96 -8.40
CA VAL A 289 8.79 -15.31 -8.10
C VAL A 289 8.28 -14.41 -6.99
N SER A 290 7.13 -13.79 -7.20
CA SER A 290 6.46 -12.96 -6.21
C SER A 290 5.01 -13.39 -6.03
N ASP A 291 4.51 -13.30 -4.80
CA ASP A 291 3.09 -13.48 -4.50
C ASP A 291 2.35 -12.15 -4.65
N VAL A 292 1.49 -12.06 -5.67
CA VAL A 292 0.75 -10.83 -5.99
C VAL A 292 -0.22 -10.43 -4.88
N THR A 293 -0.77 -11.40 -4.14
CA THR A 293 -1.73 -11.14 -3.05
C THR A 293 -1.04 -10.46 -1.87
N THR A 294 0.21 -10.84 -1.57
CA THR A 294 0.98 -10.23 -0.48
C THR A 294 1.83 -9.04 -0.92
N MET A 295 2.07 -8.85 -2.23
CA MET A 295 2.88 -7.75 -2.78
C MET A 295 2.42 -6.35 -2.36
N TYR A 296 1.13 -6.18 -2.02
CA TYR A 296 0.55 -4.90 -1.58
C TYR A 296 0.26 -4.82 -0.07
N SER A 297 0.63 -5.84 0.72
CA SER A 297 0.41 -5.88 2.18
C SER A 297 1.71 -5.80 2.96
N ASP A 298 1.61 -5.51 4.26
CA ASP A 298 2.67 -5.56 5.27
C ASP A 298 3.31 -6.95 5.46
N LYS A 299 2.68 -7.99 4.90
CA LYS A 299 3.23 -9.34 4.75
C LYS A 299 3.96 -9.56 3.42
N ARG A 300 4.32 -8.48 2.72
CA ARG A 300 5.19 -8.52 1.52
C ARG A 300 6.55 -9.06 1.93
N THR A 301 6.69 -10.37 1.93
CA THR A 301 7.91 -11.06 2.38
C THR A 301 8.32 -12.18 1.43
N ILE A 302 7.73 -12.23 0.24
CA ILE A 302 7.76 -13.40 -0.62
C ILE A 302 8.16 -12.96 -2.03
N SER A 303 9.43 -12.57 -2.15
CA SER A 303 10.14 -12.44 -3.42
C SER A 303 11.30 -13.43 -3.39
N TYR A 304 11.31 -14.34 -4.37
CA TYR A 304 12.29 -15.40 -4.42
C TYR A 304 13.10 -15.34 -5.69
N LEU A 305 14.42 -15.38 -5.56
CA LEU A 305 15.36 -15.36 -6.66
C LEU A 305 15.99 -16.73 -6.81
N THR A 306 16.02 -17.28 -8.02
CA THR A 306 16.80 -18.50 -8.25
C THR A 306 18.30 -18.25 -8.14
N ALA A 307 19.02 -19.21 -7.55
CA ALA A 307 20.48 -19.20 -7.49
C ALA A 307 21.12 -19.74 -8.78
N GLU A 308 20.33 -20.35 -9.66
CA GLU A 308 20.75 -20.95 -10.93
C GLU A 308 20.07 -20.23 -12.09
N GLN A 309 20.69 -20.21 -13.27
CA GLN A 309 20.12 -19.57 -14.46
C GLN A 309 19.41 -20.59 -15.36
N TYR A 310 18.21 -20.25 -15.84
CA TYR A 310 17.36 -21.07 -16.71
C TYR A 310 17.02 -20.36 -18.03
N PRO A 311 18.01 -20.05 -18.89
CA PRO A 311 17.80 -19.28 -20.12
C PRO A 311 16.86 -19.96 -21.12
N GLU A 312 16.71 -21.28 -21.06
CA GLU A 312 15.74 -22.05 -21.83
C GLU A 312 14.29 -21.75 -21.45
N LEU A 313 14.02 -21.36 -20.20
CA LEU A 313 12.70 -20.93 -19.77
C LEU A 313 12.33 -19.59 -20.43
N PHE A 314 13.28 -18.65 -20.48
CA PHE A 314 13.08 -17.37 -21.17
C PHE A 314 12.81 -17.59 -22.65
N LYS A 315 13.65 -18.37 -23.34
CA LYS A 315 13.47 -18.67 -24.78
C LYS A 315 12.13 -19.32 -25.06
N TRP A 316 11.73 -20.29 -24.22
CA TRP A 316 10.44 -20.96 -24.35
C TRP A 316 9.29 -19.97 -24.22
N LEU A 317 9.31 -19.05 -23.24
CA LEU A 317 8.28 -18.03 -23.09
C LEU A 317 8.29 -17.01 -24.25
N ASP A 318 9.46 -16.56 -24.71
CA ASP A 318 9.61 -15.59 -25.80
C ASP A 318 9.04 -16.11 -27.14
N GLU A 319 9.13 -17.42 -27.40
CA GLU A 319 8.51 -18.04 -28.56
C GLU A 319 6.97 -17.94 -28.56
N ARG A 320 6.33 -17.98 -27.38
CA ARG A 320 4.86 -17.91 -27.29
C ARG A 320 4.34 -16.51 -27.54
N LEU A 321 5.18 -15.50 -27.30
CA LEU A 321 4.89 -14.11 -27.58
C LEU A 321 5.03 -13.74 -29.06
N LYS A 322 5.61 -14.63 -29.89
CA LYS A 322 5.79 -14.44 -31.34
C LYS A 322 4.70 -15.10 -32.19
N GLY A 323 3.87 -15.96 -31.59
CA GLY A 323 2.74 -16.64 -32.24
C GLY A 323 1.46 -15.83 -32.15
#